data_AF-A0AA36ITQ8-F1
#
_entry.id   AF-A0AA36ITQ8-F1
#
_cell.length_a   1.000
_cell.length_b   1.000
_cell.length_c   1.000
_cell.angle_alpha   90.00
_cell.angle_beta   90.00
_cell.angle_gamma   90.00
#
_symmetry.space_group_name_H-M   'P 1'
#
loop_
_entity.id
_entity.type
_entity.pdbx_description
1 polymer ?
#
loop_
_entity_poly.entity_id
_entity_poly.type
_entity_poly.pdbx_seq_one_letter_code
_entity_poly.pdbx_strand_id
1 'polypeptide(L)'
;MRVIFLDIDGVLVTRRPCVMEERLLQNLVRVVRETGAKIVLSSDWRRHPEARAEAQHTLNSLGLELIGCTPCKSPYLAQRPTEILEWKRDYMRNPGAEKWENWIAIDDRELLSEQNGRFLRGHFVQTHPLRGLTPEAADACIAILKQDSSKETAGATPGVPRSSSFEANVIVTRPATGGDEDQLALRTIPRVSGRNVPAASHISAAQAARAIRLHGTAPARAAGLGRPRGRSMGAVTTGRR
;
A
#
# COMPACT_ATOMS: atom_id res chain seq x y z
N MET A 1 11.73 -8.89 -9.97
CA MET A 1 10.57 -8.80 -9.06
C MET A 1 9.68 -7.59 -9.31
N ARG A 2 8.37 -7.76 -9.15
CA ARG A 2 7.38 -6.68 -9.08
C ARG A 2 6.80 -6.53 -7.68
N VAL A 3 6.42 -5.32 -7.27
CA VAL A 3 5.98 -5.04 -5.88
C VAL A 3 4.67 -4.27 -5.81
N ILE A 4 3.77 -4.68 -4.91
CA ILE A 4 2.54 -3.95 -4.57
C ILE A 4 2.67 -3.41 -3.15
N PHE A 5 2.57 -2.09 -2.98
CA PHE A 5 2.34 -1.46 -1.69
C PHE A 5 0.83 -1.36 -1.46
N LEU A 6 0.33 -2.13 -0.50
CA LEU A 6 -1.10 -2.38 -0.34
C LEU A 6 -1.65 -1.70 0.91
N ASP A 7 -2.63 -0.80 0.75
CA ASP A 7 -3.55 -0.46 1.83
C ASP A 7 -4.68 -1.51 1.96
N ILE A 8 -5.35 -1.55 3.10
CA ILE A 8 -6.46 -2.47 3.41
C ILE A 8 -7.78 -1.71 3.48
N ASP A 9 -7.86 -0.67 4.32
CA ASP A 9 -9.07 0.13 4.43
C ASP A 9 -9.29 0.91 3.12
N GLY A 10 -10.54 0.93 2.65
CA GLY A 10 -10.88 1.54 1.36
C GLY A 10 -10.43 0.77 0.12
N VAL A 11 -9.55 -0.24 0.26
CA VAL A 11 -9.04 -1.10 -0.84
C VAL A 11 -9.65 -2.50 -0.81
N LEU A 12 -9.52 -3.21 0.32
CA LEU A 12 -10.05 -4.57 0.55
C LEU A 12 -11.19 -4.59 1.57
N VAL A 13 -11.30 -3.54 2.38
CA VAL A 13 -12.32 -3.34 3.41
C VAL A 13 -13.09 -2.07 3.06
N THR A 14 -14.35 -2.18 2.64
CA THR A 14 -15.15 -1.00 2.27
C THR A 14 -16.43 -0.88 3.08
N ARG A 15 -17.24 -1.93 3.13
CA ARG A 15 -18.60 -1.88 3.72
C ARG A 15 -18.62 -2.14 5.21
N ARG A 16 -17.86 -3.14 5.64
CA ARG A 16 -17.83 -3.63 7.01
C ARG A 16 -16.43 -3.43 7.56
N PRO A 17 -16.27 -2.57 8.59
CA PRO A 17 -14.99 -2.42 9.27
C PRO A 17 -14.36 -3.79 9.55
N CYS A 18 -13.06 -3.90 9.30
CA CYS A 18 -12.26 -5.07 9.68
C CYS A 18 -12.62 -6.38 8.96
N VAL A 19 -13.54 -6.37 7.99
CA VAL A 19 -13.91 -7.56 7.21
C VAL A 19 -13.48 -7.36 5.77
N MET A 20 -12.43 -8.07 5.36
CA MET A 20 -11.98 -8.07 3.97
C MET A 20 -13.05 -8.70 3.08
N GLU A 21 -13.37 -8.04 1.98
CA GLU A 21 -14.42 -8.49 1.07
C GLU A 21 -13.85 -9.47 0.05
N GLU A 22 -14.42 -10.67 -0.01
CA GLU A 22 -14.01 -11.76 -0.91
C GLU A 22 -13.83 -11.29 -2.36
N ARG A 23 -14.78 -10.50 -2.87
CA ARG A 23 -14.71 -9.97 -4.24
C ARG A 23 -13.45 -9.12 -4.49
N LEU A 24 -13.05 -8.31 -3.51
CA LEU A 24 -11.89 -7.42 -3.60
C LEU A 24 -10.59 -8.22 -3.46
N LEU A 25 -10.60 -9.24 -2.58
CA LEU A 25 -9.51 -10.21 -2.45
C LEU A 25 -9.29 -10.97 -3.76
N GLN A 26 -10.34 -11.44 -4.42
CA GLN A 26 -10.22 -12.13 -5.72
C GLN A 26 -9.62 -11.24 -6.81
N ASN A 27 -9.91 -9.93 -6.79
CA ASN A 27 -9.26 -8.98 -7.69
C ASN A 27 -7.76 -8.84 -7.38
N LEU A 28 -7.37 -8.78 -6.11
CA LEU A 28 -5.96 -8.77 -5.72
C LEU A 28 -5.24 -10.08 -6.11
N VAL A 29 -5.87 -11.23 -5.88
CA VAL A 29 -5.37 -12.54 -6.32
C VAL A 29 -5.12 -12.54 -7.82
N ARG A 30 -6.05 -11.99 -8.61
CA ARG A 30 -5.88 -11.85 -10.06
C ARG A 30 -4.66 -11.00 -10.39
N VAL A 31 -4.50 -9.82 -9.79
CA VAL A 31 -3.34 -8.94 -10.01
C VAL A 31 -2.04 -9.68 -9.72
N VAL A 32 -1.93 -10.34 -8.56
CA VAL A 32 -0.72 -11.07 -8.17
C VAL A 32 -0.44 -12.25 -9.08
N ARG A 33 -1.45 -13.08 -9.39
CA ARG A 33 -1.29 -14.25 -10.27
C ARG A 33 -0.82 -13.85 -11.67
N GLU A 34 -1.34 -12.74 -12.19
CA GLU A 34 -1.01 -12.28 -13.54
C GLU A 34 0.35 -11.59 -13.63
N THR A 35 0.86 -11.04 -12.53
CA THR A 35 2.07 -10.20 -12.54
C THR A 35 3.25 -10.84 -11.81
N GLY A 36 3.00 -11.86 -10.98
CA GLY A 36 3.99 -12.40 -10.05
C GLY A 36 4.44 -11.40 -8.99
N ALA A 37 3.65 -10.36 -8.72
CA ALA A 37 4.04 -9.30 -7.79
C ALA A 37 3.98 -9.77 -6.32
N LYS A 38 4.96 -9.34 -5.53
CA LYS A 38 5.00 -9.55 -4.08
C LYS A 38 4.37 -8.37 -3.35
N ILE A 39 3.82 -8.59 -2.16
CA ILE A 39 3.07 -7.56 -1.45
C ILE A 39 3.87 -7.00 -0.28
N VAL A 40 3.84 -5.68 -0.12
CA VAL A 40 4.32 -4.95 1.05
C VAL A 40 3.12 -4.27 1.68
N LEU A 41 2.89 -4.54 2.96
CA LEU A 41 1.79 -3.92 3.68
C LEU A 41 2.08 -2.43 3.91
N SER A 42 1.27 -1.56 3.30
CA SER A 42 1.32 -0.12 3.44
C SER A 42 -0.05 0.38 3.93
N SER A 43 -0.45 -0.09 5.10
CA SER A 43 -1.76 0.19 5.73
C SER A 43 -1.59 0.52 7.20
N ASP A 44 -2.47 1.32 7.79
CA ASP A 44 -2.44 1.57 9.24
C ASP A 44 -2.65 0.29 10.08
N TRP A 45 -3.18 -0.77 9.48
CA TRP A 45 -3.22 -2.11 10.08
C TRP A 45 -1.84 -2.59 10.56
N ARG A 46 -0.74 -2.17 9.90
CA ARG A 46 0.63 -2.55 10.29
C ARG A 46 1.06 -2.01 11.65
N ARG A 47 0.36 -1.00 12.18
CA ARG A 47 0.62 -0.38 13.50
C ARG A 47 0.14 -1.24 14.66
N HIS A 48 -0.77 -2.18 14.41
CA HIS A 48 -1.34 -3.05 15.43
C HIS A 48 -0.97 -4.52 15.13
N PRO A 49 -0.30 -5.23 16.05
CA PRO A 49 0.13 -6.62 15.80
C PRO A 49 -0.99 -7.57 15.37
N GLU A 50 -2.18 -7.43 15.96
CA GLU A 50 -3.35 -8.26 15.64
C GLU A 50 -3.89 -7.99 14.24
N ALA A 51 -4.08 -6.72 13.87
CA ALA A 51 -4.52 -6.36 12.53
C ALA A 51 -3.50 -6.79 11.48
N ARG A 52 -2.20 -6.61 11.75
CA ARG A 52 -1.13 -7.12 10.90
C ARG A 52 -1.18 -8.64 10.76
N ALA A 53 -1.39 -9.37 11.85
CA ALA A 53 -1.49 -10.82 11.83
C ALA A 53 -2.71 -11.31 11.03
N GLU A 54 -3.85 -10.63 11.17
CA GLU A 54 -5.07 -10.91 10.41
C GLU A 54 -4.87 -10.70 8.91
N ALA A 55 -4.26 -9.56 8.53
CA ALA A 55 -3.90 -9.30 7.14
C ALA A 55 -2.97 -10.36 6.58
N GLN A 56 -1.94 -10.73 7.33
CA GLN A 56 -1.00 -11.78 6.95
C GLN A 56 -1.70 -13.14 6.79
N HIS A 57 -2.56 -13.51 7.73
CA HIS A 57 -3.28 -14.77 7.71
C HIS A 57 -4.20 -14.86 6.49
N THR A 58 -5.02 -13.82 6.29
CA THR A 58 -5.97 -13.75 5.17
C THR A 58 -5.24 -13.83 3.82
N LEU A 59 -4.20 -13.00 3.62
CA LEU A 59 -3.44 -12.99 2.37
C LEU A 59 -2.71 -14.33 2.14
N ASN A 60 -2.09 -14.90 3.16
CA ASN A 60 -1.41 -16.20 3.05
C ASN A 60 -2.38 -17.34 2.71
N SER A 61 -3.60 -17.31 3.26
CA SER A 61 -4.63 -18.33 2.96
C SER A 61 -5.03 -18.37 1.49
N LEU A 62 -4.79 -17.27 0.77
CA LEU A 62 -5.00 -17.13 -0.67
C LEU A 62 -3.72 -17.32 -1.51
N GLY A 63 -2.61 -17.71 -0.87
CA GLY A 63 -1.31 -17.85 -1.52
C GLY A 63 -0.62 -16.53 -1.86
N LEU A 64 -1.03 -15.41 -1.23
CA LEU A 64 -0.44 -14.09 -1.45
C LEU A 64 0.65 -13.82 -0.42
N GLU A 65 1.89 -13.65 -0.89
CA GLU A 65 3.06 -13.44 -0.02
C GLU A 65 3.21 -11.97 0.38
N LEU A 66 3.22 -11.70 1.69
CA LEU A 66 3.75 -10.45 2.23
C LEU A 66 5.24 -10.56 2.51
N ILE A 67 6.04 -9.73 1.85
CA ILE A 67 7.50 -9.66 2.05
C ILE A 67 7.93 -8.62 3.08
N GLY A 68 7.00 -7.84 3.61
CA GLY A 68 7.29 -6.83 4.62
C GLY A 68 6.15 -5.84 4.82
N CYS A 69 6.44 -4.79 5.59
CA CYS A 69 5.56 -3.65 5.79
C CYS A 69 6.36 -2.35 5.77
N THR A 70 5.76 -1.26 5.28
CA THR A 70 6.41 0.05 5.29
C THR A 70 6.63 0.54 6.74
N PRO A 71 7.65 1.38 7.00
CA PRO A 71 7.87 1.94 8.33
C PRO A 71 6.61 2.68 8.84
N CYS A 72 6.47 2.72 10.16
CA CYS A 72 5.41 3.46 10.83
C CYS A 72 5.94 4.84 11.21
N LYS A 73 5.79 5.84 10.34
CA LYS A 73 6.07 7.24 10.69
C LYS A 73 4.91 7.80 11.53
N SER A 74 5.02 9.08 11.89
CA SER A 74 4.03 9.77 12.71
C SER A 74 2.61 9.55 12.16
N PRO A 75 1.65 9.06 12.98
CA PRO A 75 0.28 8.89 12.53
C PRO A 75 -0.46 10.22 12.33
N TYR A 76 0.10 11.33 12.82
CA TYR A 76 -0.50 12.65 12.75
C TYR A 76 -0.17 13.40 11.45
N LEU A 77 0.70 12.85 10.60
CA LEU A 77 1.11 13.45 9.34
C LEU A 77 0.79 12.49 8.19
N ALA A 78 0.23 13.03 7.10
CA ALA A 78 -0.02 12.27 5.87
C ALA A 78 1.30 12.03 5.13
N GLN A 79 1.92 10.88 5.40
CA GLN A 79 3.29 10.56 4.96
C GLN A 79 3.41 9.17 4.30
N ARG A 80 2.29 8.57 3.86
CA ARG A 80 2.28 7.23 3.26
C ARG A 80 3.25 7.11 2.07
N PRO A 81 3.35 8.11 1.14
CA PRO A 81 4.35 8.07 0.09
C PRO A 81 5.79 8.05 0.61
N THR A 82 6.06 8.81 1.68
CA THR A 82 7.39 8.86 2.29
C THR A 82 7.78 7.50 2.89
N GLU A 83 6.84 6.81 3.54
CA GLU A 83 7.04 5.47 4.08
C GLU A 83 7.31 4.43 2.98
N ILE A 84 6.59 4.51 1.87
CA ILE A 84 6.78 3.66 0.68
C ILE A 84 8.19 3.87 0.09
N LEU A 85 8.59 5.12 -0.12
CA LEU A 85 9.90 5.46 -0.70
C LEU A 85 11.06 5.04 0.22
N GLU A 86 10.88 5.19 1.53
CA GLU A 86 11.85 4.73 2.53
C GLU A 86 12.02 3.22 2.49
N TRP A 87 10.92 2.47 2.50
CA TRP A 87 10.98 1.02 2.41
C TRP A 87 11.65 0.55 1.12
N LYS A 88 11.29 1.15 -0.03
CA LYS A 88 11.92 0.87 -1.33
C LYS A 88 13.43 1.11 -1.30
N ARG A 89 13.86 2.27 -0.81
CA ARG A 89 15.29 2.62 -0.70
C ARG A 89 16.03 1.62 0.18
N ASP A 90 15.45 1.24 1.31
CA ASP A 90 16.09 0.34 2.27
C ASP A 90 16.19 -1.07 1.70
N TYR A 91 15.15 -1.54 1.01
CA TYR A 91 15.17 -2.80 0.28
C TYR A 91 16.25 -2.82 -0.82
N MET A 92 16.35 -1.76 -1.63
CA MET A 92 17.36 -1.64 -2.70
C MET A 92 18.81 -1.62 -2.19
N ARG A 93 19.04 -1.20 -0.94
CA ARG A 93 20.38 -1.16 -0.35
C ARG A 93 20.88 -2.52 0.12
N ASN A 94 20.01 -3.52 0.24
CA ASN A 94 20.42 -4.87 0.61
C ASN A 94 21.10 -5.56 -0.59
N PRO A 95 22.39 -5.94 -0.50
CA PRO A 95 23.12 -6.54 -1.62
C PRO A 95 22.53 -7.86 -2.14
N GLY A 96 21.76 -8.58 -1.31
CA GLY A 96 21.07 -9.81 -1.68
C GLY A 96 19.63 -9.62 -2.15
N ALA A 97 19.14 -8.38 -2.21
CA ALA A 97 17.79 -8.10 -2.65
C ALA A 97 17.61 -8.41 -4.15
N GLU A 98 16.50 -9.05 -4.48
CA GLU A 98 16.12 -9.28 -5.88
C GLU A 98 15.85 -7.93 -6.58
N LYS A 99 16.30 -7.80 -7.83
CA LYS A 99 16.14 -6.56 -8.62
C LYS A 99 14.66 -6.27 -8.89
N TRP A 100 14.28 -4.99 -8.78
CA TRP A 100 12.91 -4.56 -9.09
C TRP A 100 12.74 -4.25 -10.57
N GLU A 101 11.61 -4.69 -11.12
CA GLU A 101 11.15 -4.35 -12.47
C GLU A 101 10.16 -3.18 -12.38
N ASN A 102 9.03 -3.40 -11.70
CA ASN A 102 7.99 -2.39 -11.50
C ASN A 102 7.38 -2.47 -10.12
N TRP A 103 6.65 -1.42 -9.75
CA TRP A 103 5.93 -1.36 -8.49
C TRP A 103 4.70 -0.47 -8.62
N ILE A 104 3.73 -0.70 -7.75
CA ILE A 104 2.55 0.15 -7.58
C ILE A 104 2.22 0.34 -6.11
N ALA A 105 1.61 1.46 -5.77
CA ALA A 105 0.83 1.62 -4.54
C ALA A 105 -0.66 1.57 -4.87
N ILE A 106 -1.43 0.84 -4.06
CA ILE A 106 -2.89 0.73 -4.13
C ILE A 106 -3.44 1.25 -2.81
N ASP A 107 -4.18 2.35 -2.88
CA ASP A 107 -4.62 3.10 -1.70
C ASP A 107 -5.94 3.81 -2.02
N ASP A 108 -6.77 4.12 -1.03
CA ASP A 108 -7.98 4.93 -1.22
C ASP A 108 -7.70 6.43 -1.02
N ARG A 109 -6.62 6.77 -0.30
CA ARG A 109 -6.18 8.15 -0.08
C ARG A 109 -5.61 8.76 -1.35
N GLU A 110 -5.67 10.08 -1.46
CA GLU A 110 -5.06 10.82 -2.57
C GLU A 110 -3.53 10.96 -2.36
N LEU A 111 -2.79 9.85 -2.49
CA LEU A 111 -1.37 9.79 -2.16
C LEU A 111 -0.51 10.79 -2.93
N LEU A 112 -0.91 11.20 -4.14
CA LEU A 112 -0.18 12.18 -4.95
C LEU A 112 -0.19 13.59 -4.34
N SER A 113 -1.20 13.90 -3.53
CA SER A 113 -1.34 15.16 -2.81
C SER A 113 -0.61 15.17 -1.45
N GLU A 114 -0.14 14.01 -0.98
CA GLU A 114 0.59 13.89 0.28
C GLU A 114 2.08 14.26 0.14
N GLN A 115 2.76 14.36 1.29
CA GLN A 115 4.19 14.62 1.31
C GLN A 115 4.95 13.52 0.54
N ASN A 116 5.73 13.95 -0.46
CA ASN A 116 6.46 13.10 -1.42
C ASN A 116 5.57 12.31 -2.41
N GLY A 117 4.27 12.62 -2.48
CA GLY A 117 3.33 11.99 -3.41
C GLY A 117 3.70 12.08 -4.88
N ARG A 118 4.36 13.18 -5.29
CA ARG A 118 4.83 13.38 -6.69
C ARG A 118 5.73 12.26 -7.22
N PHE A 119 6.42 11.52 -6.36
CA PHE A 119 7.30 10.41 -6.75
C PHE A 119 6.55 9.10 -6.99
N LEU A 120 5.24 9.06 -6.72
CA LEU A 120 4.37 7.92 -6.99
C LEU A 120 3.65 8.06 -8.34
N ARG A 121 3.88 9.14 -9.11
CA ARG A 121 3.30 9.32 -10.45
C ARG A 121 3.73 8.16 -11.34
N GLY A 122 2.77 7.56 -12.05
CA GLY A 122 2.98 6.35 -12.86
C GLY A 122 3.01 5.05 -12.06
N HIS A 123 3.02 5.10 -10.72
CA HIS A 123 3.10 3.94 -9.82
C HIS A 123 1.98 3.95 -8.78
N PHE A 124 0.85 4.59 -9.06
CA PHE A 124 -0.23 4.73 -8.10
C PHE A 124 -1.60 4.47 -8.73
N VAL A 125 -2.39 3.65 -8.07
CA VAL A 125 -3.81 3.43 -8.38
C VAL A 125 -4.61 3.83 -7.15
N GLN A 126 -5.38 4.91 -7.29
CA GLN A 126 -6.32 5.31 -6.25
C GLN A 126 -7.63 4.54 -6.40
N THR A 127 -8.04 3.86 -5.32
CA THR A 127 -9.34 3.22 -5.23
C THR A 127 -10.37 4.19 -4.66
N HIS A 128 -11.65 3.87 -4.82
CA HIS A 128 -12.71 4.61 -4.13
C HIS A 128 -13.02 3.89 -2.80
N PRO A 129 -13.07 4.59 -1.65
CA PRO A 129 -13.21 3.96 -0.33
C PRO A 129 -14.47 3.09 -0.12
N LEU A 130 -15.52 3.29 -0.93
CA LEU A 130 -16.78 2.54 -0.86
C LEU A 130 -16.88 1.43 -1.93
N ARG A 131 -15.92 1.37 -2.85
CA ARG A 131 -15.92 0.41 -3.97
C ARG A 131 -14.72 -0.54 -3.92
N GLY A 132 -13.60 -0.10 -3.37
CA GLY A 132 -12.40 -0.90 -3.21
C GLY A 132 -11.62 -1.10 -4.50
N LEU A 133 -10.80 -2.14 -4.50
CA LEU A 133 -10.10 -2.64 -5.68
C LEU A 133 -11.09 -3.30 -6.64
N THR A 134 -11.74 -2.49 -7.49
CA THR A 134 -12.67 -2.98 -8.53
C THR A 134 -11.91 -3.73 -9.65
N PRO A 135 -12.60 -4.46 -10.53
CA PRO A 135 -11.96 -5.10 -11.68
C PRO A 135 -11.16 -4.12 -12.55
N GLU A 136 -11.69 -2.92 -12.79
CA GLU A 136 -11.05 -1.88 -13.60
C GLU A 136 -9.79 -1.34 -12.92
N ALA A 137 -9.83 -1.15 -11.60
CA ALA A 137 -8.65 -0.76 -10.83
C ALA A 137 -7.58 -1.87 -10.85
N ALA A 138 -8.00 -3.15 -10.78
CA ALA A 138 -7.10 -4.29 -10.91
C ALA A 138 -6.47 -4.38 -12.32
N ASP A 139 -7.22 -4.07 -13.39
CA ASP A 139 -6.67 -3.99 -14.75
C ASP A 139 -5.60 -2.90 -14.85
N ALA A 140 -5.85 -1.72 -14.26
CA ALA A 140 -4.86 -0.65 -14.18
C ALA A 140 -3.59 -1.08 -13.42
N CYS A 141 -3.76 -1.80 -12.30
CA CYS A 141 -2.63 -2.37 -11.54
C CYS A 141 -1.80 -3.32 -12.41
N ILE A 142 -2.44 -4.24 -13.11
CA ILE A 142 -1.78 -5.22 -14.00
C ILE A 142 -1.03 -4.49 -15.12
N ALA A 143 -1.67 -3.49 -15.73
CA ALA A 143 -1.06 -2.71 -16.81
C ALA A 143 0.22 -2.02 -16.35
N ILE A 144 0.22 -1.33 -15.20
CA ILE A 144 1.42 -0.66 -14.66
C ILE A 144 2.50 -1.68 -14.31
N LEU A 145 2.14 -2.79 -13.67
CA LEU A 145 3.09 -3.82 -13.25
C LEU A 145 3.75 -4.54 -14.44
N LYS A 146 3.05 -4.71 -15.56
CA LYS A 146 3.56 -5.37 -16.77
C LYS A 146 4.28 -4.43 -17.75
N GLN A 147 4.36 -3.13 -17.49
CA GLN A 147 5.08 -2.21 -18.39
C GLN A 147 6.57 -2.55 -18.45
N ASP A 148 7.16 -2.70 -19.63
CA ASP A 148 8.60 -2.90 -19.70
C ASP A 148 9.33 -1.60 -19.34
N SER A 149 10.30 -1.68 -18.42
CA SER A 149 11.17 -0.56 -18.03
C SER A 149 12.06 -0.04 -19.17
N SER A 150 11.95 -0.62 -20.37
CA SER A 150 12.73 -0.30 -21.57
C SER A 150 12.20 0.89 -22.38
N LYS A 151 11.03 1.46 -22.03
CA LYS A 151 10.44 2.59 -22.77
C LYS A 151 10.80 3.99 -22.24
N GLU A 152 11.52 4.11 -21.12
CA GLU A 152 11.77 5.41 -20.49
C GLU A 152 13.01 6.17 -21.03
N THR A 153 13.80 5.58 -21.93
CA THR A 153 14.99 6.23 -22.53
C THR A 153 14.79 6.81 -23.94
N ALA A 154 13.60 6.71 -24.55
CA ALA A 154 13.39 7.10 -25.96
C ALA A 154 12.72 8.47 -26.17
N GLY A 155 12.74 9.37 -25.17
CA GLY A 155 11.97 10.63 -25.19
C GLY A 155 12.72 11.92 -24.84
N ALA A 156 14.05 11.94 -24.83
CA ALA A 156 14.80 13.18 -24.55
C ALA A 156 15.97 13.38 -25.53
N THR A 157 15.76 14.21 -26.54
CA THR A 157 16.78 15.00 -27.28
C THR A 157 16.04 16.14 -28.02
N PRO A 158 16.67 17.27 -28.45
CA PRO A 158 18.11 17.54 -28.57
C PRO A 158 18.61 18.93 -28.08
N GLY A 159 19.92 19.04 -27.87
CA GLY A 159 20.73 20.20 -28.28
C GLY A 159 20.61 21.52 -27.52
N VAL A 160 21.47 21.74 -26.53
CA VAL A 160 21.90 23.10 -26.15
C VAL A 160 23.31 23.31 -26.73
N PRO A 161 23.54 24.32 -27.58
CA PRO A 161 24.87 24.63 -28.08
C PRO A 161 25.72 25.23 -26.95
N ARG A 162 26.98 24.79 -26.90
CA ARG A 162 28.02 25.38 -26.07
C ARG A 162 28.44 26.75 -26.65
N SER A 163 28.33 27.81 -25.86
CA SER A 163 29.18 29.02 -25.96
C SER A 163 29.53 29.43 -24.52
N SER A 164 30.74 29.11 -24.06
CA SER A 164 31.88 30.03 -23.99
C SER A 164 31.66 31.21 -23.05
N SER A 165 32.39 31.17 -21.92
CA SER A 165 33.03 32.28 -21.21
C SER A 165 32.17 33.48 -20.82
N PHE A 166 31.97 33.69 -19.50
CA PHE A 166 32.43 34.93 -18.87
C PHE A 166 32.61 34.72 -17.37
N GLU A 167 33.75 35.17 -16.88
CA GLU A 167 34.23 35.10 -15.51
C GLU A 167 33.42 35.99 -14.54
N ALA A 168 33.62 35.70 -13.26
CA ALA A 168 33.11 36.40 -12.10
C ALA A 168 33.33 37.93 -12.14
N ASN A 169 32.42 38.67 -11.49
CA ASN A 169 32.88 39.69 -10.54
C ASN A 169 31.84 40.01 -9.46
N VAL A 170 32.33 39.87 -8.23
CA VAL A 170 31.78 40.36 -6.97
C VAL A 170 31.88 41.89 -6.99
N ILE A 171 30.78 42.60 -6.72
CA ILE A 171 30.85 43.96 -6.18
C ILE A 171 29.85 44.10 -5.04
N VAL A 172 30.43 44.29 -3.86
CA VAL A 172 29.80 44.72 -2.62
C VAL A 172 29.62 46.22 -2.66
N THR A 173 28.43 46.73 -2.35
CA THR A 173 28.25 48.05 -1.70
C THR A 173 26.92 48.12 -0.93
N ARG A 174 27.01 48.35 0.39
CA ARG A 174 26.07 49.14 1.22
C ARG A 174 26.82 50.44 1.60
N PRO A 175 26.16 51.58 1.86
CA PRO A 175 25.52 51.86 3.17
C PRO A 175 24.17 52.63 3.05
N ALA A 176 23.23 52.46 4.00
CA ALA A 176 22.80 53.39 5.10
C ALA A 176 22.16 54.69 4.58
N THR A 177 21.00 55.19 5.00
CA THR A 177 20.32 55.42 6.30
C THR A 177 18.85 55.79 5.99
N GLY A 178 17.82 55.37 6.73
CA GLY A 178 17.23 56.14 7.84
C GLY A 178 15.88 56.79 7.46
N GLY A 179 14.89 56.74 8.36
CA GLY A 179 13.76 57.70 8.40
C GLY A 179 12.37 57.21 7.98
N ASP A 180 11.55 57.01 9.00
CA ASP A 180 10.13 57.41 9.14
C ASP A 180 8.96 56.64 8.47
N GLU A 181 8.16 56.11 9.39
CA GLU A 181 6.69 56.15 9.51
C GLU A 181 5.83 56.19 8.24
N ASP A 182 5.02 55.14 8.05
CA ASP A 182 3.57 55.34 7.97
C ASP A 182 2.81 54.04 8.26
N GLN A 183 2.02 54.06 9.33
CA GLN A 183 0.90 53.17 9.53
C GLN A 183 -0.24 53.64 8.61
N LEU A 184 -0.91 52.73 7.89
CA LEU A 184 -2.36 52.52 7.99
C LEU A 184 -2.88 51.53 6.94
N ALA A 185 -3.93 50.82 7.37
CA ALA A 185 -4.97 50.15 6.58
C ALA A 185 -4.68 48.75 6.00
N LEU A 186 -4.76 47.77 6.90
CA LEU A 186 -5.34 46.46 6.64
C LEU A 186 -6.70 46.61 5.91
N ARG A 187 -6.75 46.22 4.63
CA ARG A 187 -8.00 45.90 3.94
C ARG A 187 -8.11 44.40 3.74
N THR A 188 -8.97 43.83 4.58
CA THR A 188 -9.50 42.47 4.56
C THR A 188 -10.03 42.09 3.18
N ILE A 189 -9.45 41.07 2.56
CA ILE A 189 -10.03 40.38 1.40
C ILE A 189 -10.95 39.26 1.94
N PRO A 190 -12.23 39.18 1.54
CA PRO A 190 -13.09 38.10 1.97
C PRO A 190 -12.67 36.80 1.28
N ARG A 191 -12.23 35.85 2.10
CA ARG A 191 -11.89 34.48 1.73
C ARG A 191 -13.19 33.70 1.52
N VAL A 192 -13.54 33.40 0.27
CA VAL A 192 -14.54 32.38 -0.05
C VAL A 192 -13.88 31.01 0.11
N SER A 193 -13.93 30.45 1.31
CA SER A 193 -13.76 29.01 1.55
C SER A 193 -15.16 28.40 1.58
N GLY A 194 -15.57 27.58 0.63
CA GLY A 194 -14.92 26.29 0.37
C GLY A 194 -15.51 25.30 1.37
N ARG A 195 -16.54 24.57 0.91
CA ARG A 195 -17.25 23.57 1.71
C ARG A 195 -16.25 22.64 2.39
N ASN A 196 -16.30 22.59 3.71
CA ASN A 196 -15.69 21.53 4.51
C ASN A 196 -16.28 20.20 4.03
N VAL A 197 -15.54 19.46 3.22
CA VAL A 197 -15.77 18.03 3.05
C VAL A 197 -15.02 17.38 4.20
N PRO A 198 -15.70 16.75 5.19
CA PRO A 198 -14.99 16.01 6.21
C PRO A 198 -14.19 14.90 5.54
N ALA A 199 -12.92 14.75 5.92
CA ALA A 199 -12.08 13.62 5.53
C ALA A 199 -12.84 12.33 5.89
N ALA A 200 -13.33 11.64 4.87
CA ALA A 200 -14.07 10.41 5.02
C ALA A 200 -13.10 9.28 5.44
N SER A 201 -13.62 8.42 6.31
CA SER A 201 -13.13 7.08 6.70
C SER A 201 -11.80 6.96 7.46
N HIS A 202 -11.78 7.48 8.70
CA HIS A 202 -11.06 6.80 9.79
C HIS A 202 -11.93 5.66 10.35
N ILE A 203 -12.04 4.54 9.62
CA ILE A 203 -12.29 3.27 10.31
C ILE A 203 -10.92 2.90 10.89
N SER A 204 -10.74 3.18 12.18
CA SER A 204 -9.42 3.15 12.81
C SER A 204 -8.91 1.71 12.85
N ALA A 205 -7.63 1.49 12.51
CA ALA A 205 -6.96 0.20 12.71
C ALA A 205 -7.06 -0.33 14.16
N ALA A 206 -7.35 0.54 15.14
CA ALA A 206 -7.69 0.15 16.51
C ALA A 206 -9.05 -0.54 16.62
N GLN A 207 -10.02 -0.21 15.77
CA GLN A 207 -11.29 -0.93 15.65
C GLN A 207 -11.05 -2.33 15.07
N ALA A 208 -10.13 -2.49 14.11
CA ALA A 208 -9.72 -3.80 13.62
C ALA A 208 -9.09 -4.67 14.71
N ALA A 209 -8.10 -4.14 15.43
CA ALA A 209 -7.51 -4.84 16.56
C ALA A 209 -8.56 -5.22 17.62
N ARG A 210 -9.47 -4.29 17.96
CA ARG A 210 -10.54 -4.54 18.93
C ARG A 210 -11.55 -5.58 18.43
N ALA A 211 -11.95 -5.54 17.17
CA ALA A 211 -12.88 -6.51 16.58
C ALA A 211 -12.27 -7.91 16.57
N ILE A 212 -10.98 -8.04 16.22
CA ILE A 212 -10.25 -9.31 16.27
C ILE A 212 -10.21 -9.87 17.69
N ARG A 213 -9.93 -9.03 18.71
CA ARG A 213 -9.96 -9.48 20.12
C ARG A 213 -11.33 -9.95 20.58
N LEU A 214 -12.40 -9.27 20.15
CA LEU A 214 -13.77 -9.57 20.59
C LEU A 214 -14.39 -10.77 19.87
N HIS A 215 -14.00 -11.00 18.61
CA HIS A 215 -14.57 -12.04 17.75
C HIS A 215 -13.59 -13.17 17.43
N GLY A 216 -12.46 -13.24 18.14
CA GLY A 216 -11.43 -14.27 17.99
C GLY A 216 -12.08 -15.66 17.91
N THR A 217 -12.03 -16.23 16.71
CA THR A 217 -12.54 -17.55 16.38
C THR A 217 -11.78 -18.59 17.19
N ALA A 218 -12.47 -19.23 18.14
CA ALA A 218 -12.02 -20.50 18.67
C ALA A 218 -11.87 -21.51 17.52
N PRO A 219 -10.80 -22.31 17.45
CA PRO A 219 -10.68 -23.33 16.42
C PRO A 219 -11.81 -24.34 16.58
N ALA A 220 -12.56 -24.56 15.50
CA ALA A 220 -13.55 -25.63 15.42
C ALA A 220 -12.85 -26.97 15.71
N ARG A 221 -13.11 -27.54 16.89
CA ARG A 221 -12.75 -28.92 17.20
C ARG A 221 -13.54 -29.84 16.29
N ALA A 222 -12.88 -30.37 15.25
CA ALA A 222 -13.36 -31.54 14.53
C ALA A 222 -13.28 -32.76 15.45
N ALA A 223 -14.38 -33.09 16.13
CA ALA A 223 -14.57 -34.37 16.80
C ALA A 223 -15.37 -35.29 15.87
N GLY A 224 -14.67 -35.94 14.94
CA GLY A 224 -15.20 -37.01 14.10
C GLY A 224 -14.34 -38.26 14.23
N LEU A 225 -14.72 -39.17 15.13
CA LEU A 225 -14.22 -40.55 15.14
C LEU A 225 -15.40 -41.50 15.37
N GLY A 226 -16.14 -41.75 14.29
CA GLY A 226 -16.99 -42.93 14.17
C GLY A 226 -16.10 -44.14 13.88
N ARG A 227 -16.06 -45.10 14.79
CA ARG A 227 -15.49 -46.43 14.55
C ARG A 227 -16.52 -47.32 13.85
N PRO A 228 -16.11 -48.17 12.89
CA PRO A 228 -16.75 -49.45 12.69
C PRO A 228 -15.76 -50.59 12.97
N ARG A 229 -16.12 -51.49 13.88
CA ARG A 229 -15.53 -52.84 13.95
C ARG A 229 -16.66 -53.83 14.13
N GLY A 230 -16.87 -54.69 13.13
CA GLY A 230 -17.83 -55.77 13.23
C GLY A 230 -17.94 -56.57 11.94
N ARG A 231 -17.01 -57.51 11.73
CA ARG A 231 -17.26 -58.83 11.10
C ARG A 231 -15.98 -59.65 11.08
N SER A 232 -15.86 -60.62 11.98
CA SER A 232 -15.01 -61.78 11.76
C SER A 232 -15.82 -62.85 11.02
N MET A 233 -15.30 -63.33 9.90
CA MET A 233 -15.65 -64.65 9.37
C MET A 233 -14.66 -65.65 9.97
N GLY A 234 -15.17 -66.72 10.56
CA GLY A 234 -14.40 -67.90 10.96
C GLY A 234 -15.08 -69.14 10.41
N ALA A 235 -14.37 -69.90 9.58
CA ALA A 235 -14.54 -71.31 9.24
C ALA A 235 -13.55 -71.64 8.11
N VAL A 236 -12.85 -72.78 7.99
CA VAL A 236 -12.64 -73.99 8.78
C VAL A 236 -11.64 -74.85 7.96
N THR A 237 -10.83 -75.70 8.63
CA THR A 237 -10.06 -76.88 8.13
C THR A 237 -8.91 -76.65 7.11
N THR A 238 -7.73 -77.25 7.27
CA THR A 238 -7.46 -78.70 7.35
C THR A 238 -6.08 -78.99 7.97
N GLY A 239 -5.95 -80.10 8.70
CA GLY A 239 -4.67 -80.64 9.15
C GLY A 239 -4.75 -82.13 9.49
N ARG A 240 -4.32 -82.98 8.54
CA ARG A 240 -3.75 -84.32 8.79
C ARG A 240 -2.35 -84.09 9.40
N ARG A 241 -1.77 -84.87 10.30
CA ARG A 241 -1.90 -86.27 10.72
C ARG A 241 -1.70 -86.36 12.23
#